data_AF-A0A5N5JGF1-F1
#
_entry.id   AF-A0A5N5JGF1-F1
#
_cell.length_a   1.000
_cell.length_b   1.000
_cell.length_c   1.000
_cell.angle_alpha   90.00
_cell.angle_beta   90.00
_cell.angle_gamma   90.00
#
_symmetry.space_group_name_H-M   'P 1'
#
loop_
_entity.id
_entity.type
_entity.pdbx_description
1 polymer ?
#
loop_
_entity_poly.entity_id
_entity_poly.type
_entity_poly.pdbx_seq_one_letter_code
_entity_poly.pdbx_strand_id
1 'polypeptide(L)'
;MSTAQVCSPPHCCSLPKADPPKVNPEPKHHAKFSHTTHSFLKVCDDAPGSPQPEKIDVTVFDPSKNIRIPFTLKSTDTTDMLNEKYLQMRPELVGTLNLAYNGKPVPGQKTLRELGVKPGAVFITFQRCVGG
;
A
#
# COMPACT_ATOMS: atom_id res chain seq x y z
N MET A 1 7.57 41.37 -36.46
CA MET A 1 7.07 40.49 -37.54
C MET A 1 8.24 39.65 -38.02
N SER A 2 8.06 38.32 -38.11
CA SER A 2 8.73 37.36 -39.01
C SER A 2 10.26 37.39 -39.14
N THR A 3 11.04 36.32 -39.04
CA THR A 3 10.80 34.86 -39.03
C THR A 3 12.14 34.26 -38.57
N ALA A 4 12.16 33.37 -37.56
CA ALA A 4 13.36 32.58 -37.29
C ALA A 4 13.40 31.42 -38.30
N GLN A 5 14.26 31.59 -39.30
CA GLN A 5 14.53 30.67 -40.39
C GLN A 5 15.42 29.53 -39.91
N VAL A 6 15.00 28.31 -40.24
CA VAL A 6 15.64 27.03 -39.96
C VAL A 6 17.08 27.00 -40.45
N CYS A 7 18.01 26.54 -39.61
CA CYS A 7 19.34 26.10 -40.04
C CYS A 7 19.64 24.73 -39.41
N SER A 8 19.76 23.71 -40.26
CA SER A 8 19.95 22.31 -39.92
C SER A 8 21.34 22.01 -39.35
N PRO A 9 21.50 21.08 -38.39
CA PRO A 9 22.79 20.52 -38.04
C PRO A 9 23.22 19.45 -39.06
N PRO A 10 24.53 19.32 -39.35
CA PRO A 10 25.04 18.36 -40.32
C PRO A 10 25.30 16.99 -39.67
N HIS A 11 25.20 15.96 -40.50
CA HIS A 11 25.73 14.59 -40.32
C HIS A 11 25.23 13.78 -39.12
N CYS A 12 24.16 13.01 -39.36
CA CYS A 12 23.90 11.76 -38.66
C CYS A 12 25.10 10.81 -38.84
N CYS A 13 25.84 10.56 -37.76
CA CYS A 13 26.67 9.36 -37.66
C CYS A 13 25.76 8.13 -37.74
N SER A 14 25.83 7.40 -38.84
CA SER A 14 25.21 6.09 -39.01
C SER A 14 25.90 5.08 -38.09
N LEU A 15 25.29 4.78 -36.95
CA LEU A 15 25.60 3.58 -36.17
C LEU A 15 25.18 2.34 -36.99
N PRO A 16 26.03 1.30 -37.13
CA PRO A 16 25.61 0.08 -37.80
C PRO A 16 24.46 -0.57 -37.02
N LYS A 17 23.38 -0.85 -37.75
CA LYS A 17 22.21 -1.54 -37.22
C LYS A 17 22.67 -2.95 -36.83
N ALA A 18 22.75 -3.24 -35.53
CA ALA A 18 23.02 -4.59 -35.05
C ALA A 18 21.87 -5.50 -35.48
N ASP A 19 22.18 -6.63 -36.10
CA ASP A 19 21.18 -7.66 -36.40
C ASP A 19 20.52 -8.14 -35.10
N PRO A 20 19.19 -8.31 -35.07
CA PRO A 20 18.52 -8.86 -33.92
C PRO A 20 19.04 -10.28 -33.65
N PRO A 21 19.30 -10.64 -32.38
CA PRO A 21 19.77 -11.97 -32.05
C PRO A 21 18.78 -13.01 -32.56
N LYS A 22 19.29 -13.99 -33.29
CA LYS A 22 18.50 -15.11 -33.85
C LYS A 22 17.91 -15.90 -32.68
N VAL A 23 16.64 -15.65 -32.37
CA VAL A 23 15.90 -16.40 -31.34
C VAL A 23 15.68 -17.80 -31.89
N ASN A 24 16.45 -18.77 -31.38
CA ASN A 24 16.26 -20.17 -31.70
C ASN A 24 15.02 -20.68 -30.92
N PRO A 25 13.95 -21.17 -31.57
CA PRO A 25 12.76 -21.62 -30.87
C PRO A 25 12.96 -23.08 -30.46
N GLU A 26 13.78 -23.33 -29.44
CA GLU A 26 13.77 -24.61 -28.74
C GLU A 26 13.61 -24.35 -27.24
N PRO A 27 12.42 -24.60 -26.67
CA PRO A 27 12.28 -24.58 -25.23
C PRO A 27 13.05 -25.80 -24.71
N LYS A 28 14.24 -25.57 -24.15
CA LYS A 28 14.92 -26.59 -23.35
C LYS A 28 14.04 -26.90 -22.14
N HIS A 29 13.14 -27.86 -22.30
CA HIS A 29 12.31 -28.38 -21.22
C HIS A 29 13.24 -29.05 -20.21
N HIS A 30 13.58 -28.31 -19.15
CA HIS A 30 14.34 -28.86 -18.03
C HIS A 30 13.41 -29.80 -17.25
N ALA A 31 13.56 -31.12 -17.46
CA ALA A 31 12.75 -32.16 -16.83
C ALA A 31 12.69 -32.08 -15.28
N LYS A 32 13.64 -31.38 -14.64
CA LYS A 32 13.64 -31.11 -13.20
C LYS A 32 12.52 -30.18 -12.72
N PHE A 33 11.83 -29.50 -13.63
CA PHE A 33 10.74 -28.57 -13.35
C PHE A 33 9.39 -29.05 -13.90
N SER A 34 9.26 -30.35 -14.22
CA SER A 34 8.00 -30.93 -14.70
C SER A 34 6.85 -30.82 -13.69
N HIS A 35 7.15 -30.57 -12.41
CA HIS A 35 6.19 -30.38 -11.33
C HIS A 35 6.16 -28.93 -10.79
N THR A 36 6.47 -27.93 -11.62
CA THR A 36 6.34 -26.54 -11.22
C THR A 36 4.88 -26.10 -11.28
N THR A 37 4.27 -25.92 -10.12
CA THR A 37 2.95 -25.29 -9.99
C THR A 37 3.09 -23.78 -10.19
N HIS A 38 2.54 -23.27 -11.30
CA HIS A 38 2.40 -21.83 -11.50
C HIS A 38 1.11 -21.36 -10.81
N SER A 39 1.24 -20.59 -9.73
CA SER A 39 0.12 -19.89 -9.12
C SER A 39 0.07 -18.45 -9.62
N PHE A 40 -1.12 -18.03 -10.05
CA PHE A 40 -1.38 -16.64 -10.42
C PHE A 40 -2.29 -16.02 -9.35
N LEU A 41 -1.82 -14.93 -8.74
CA LEU A 41 -2.68 -14.12 -7.88
C LEU A 41 -3.63 -13.34 -8.77
N LYS A 42 -4.90 -13.73 -8.76
CA LYS A 42 -5.95 -12.94 -9.40
C LYS A 42 -6.15 -11.68 -8.56
N VAL A 43 -5.76 -10.53 -9.11
CA VAL A 43 -6.10 -9.23 -8.53
C VAL A 43 -7.61 -9.07 -8.70
N CYS A 44 -8.35 -9.22 -7.61
CA CYS A 44 -9.73 -8.75 -7.57
C CYS A 44 -9.65 -7.22 -7.45
N ASP A 45 -9.73 -6.53 -8.58
CA ASP A 45 -10.05 -5.11 -8.55
C ASP A 45 -11.44 -4.99 -7.92
N ASP A 46 -11.49 -4.42 -6.71
CA ASP A 46 -12.72 -3.84 -6.19
C ASP A 46 -13.18 -2.84 -7.27
N ALA A 47 -14.28 -3.15 -7.97
CA ALA A 47 -14.73 -2.38 -9.13
C ALA A 47 -14.76 -0.87 -8.79
N PRO A 48 -14.31 0.03 -9.69
CA PRO A 48 -14.43 1.46 -9.48
C PRO A 48 -15.91 1.81 -9.24
N GLY A 49 -16.26 2.12 -7.99
CA GLY A 49 -17.65 2.40 -7.59
C GLY A 49 -18.35 1.32 -6.76
N SER A 50 -17.67 0.25 -6.34
CA SER A 50 -18.22 -0.66 -5.32
C SER A 50 -18.59 0.13 -4.06
N PRO A 51 -19.81 0.02 -3.53
CA PRO A 51 -20.19 0.70 -2.29
C PRO A 51 -19.30 0.17 -1.18
N GLN A 52 -18.36 1.01 -0.72
CA GLN A 52 -17.60 0.66 0.47
C GLN A 52 -18.59 0.50 1.64
N PRO A 53 -18.39 -0.52 2.50
CA PRO A 53 -19.22 -0.68 3.68
C PRO A 53 -19.29 0.63 4.46
N GLU A 54 -20.49 1.12 4.72
CA GLU A 54 -20.70 2.36 5.48
C GLU A 54 -20.07 2.24 6.88
N LYS A 55 -20.04 1.02 7.41
CA LYS A 55 -19.39 0.64 8.66
C LYS A 55 -18.28 -0.37 8.40
N ILE A 56 -17.15 -0.17 9.04
CA ILE A 56 -15.94 -0.97 8.97
C ILE A 56 -15.60 -1.42 10.38
N ASP A 57 -15.52 -2.74 10.56
CA ASP A 57 -15.02 -3.34 11.79
C ASP A 57 -13.48 -3.38 11.73
N VAL A 58 -12.84 -2.81 12.73
CA VAL A 58 -11.38 -2.76 12.86
C VAL A 58 -10.98 -3.23 14.25
N THR A 59 -9.75 -3.71 14.41
CA THR A 59 -9.20 -4.09 15.71
C THR A 59 -7.96 -3.26 15.99
N VAL A 60 -7.85 -2.70 17.20
CA VAL A 60 -6.60 -2.12 17.69
C VAL A 60 -5.88 -3.16 18.54
N PHE A 61 -4.67 -3.49 18.15
CA PHE A 61 -3.78 -4.40 18.85
C PHE A 61 -2.71 -3.61 19.61
N ASP A 62 -2.65 -3.84 20.92
CA ASP A 62 -1.60 -3.37 21.81
C ASP A 62 -0.60 -4.49 22.05
N PRO A 63 0.60 -4.43 21.43
CA PRO A 63 1.61 -5.47 21.58
C PRO A 63 2.23 -5.48 22.98
N SER A 64 2.28 -4.35 23.68
CA SER A 64 2.89 -4.24 25.01
C SER A 64 2.08 -5.00 26.07
N LYS A 65 0.76 -5.04 25.91
CA LYS A 65 -0.15 -5.76 26.82
C LYS A 65 -0.72 -7.03 26.20
N ASN A 66 -0.41 -7.33 24.93
CA ASN A 66 -0.99 -8.40 24.13
C ASN A 66 -2.54 -8.37 24.09
N ILE A 67 -3.12 -7.19 23.87
CA ILE A 67 -4.57 -6.97 23.94
C ILE A 67 -5.12 -6.53 22.59
N ARG A 68 -6.29 -7.05 22.21
CA ARG A 68 -7.01 -6.71 20.98
C ARG A 68 -8.36 -6.12 21.34
N ILE A 69 -8.65 -4.92 20.87
CA ILE A 69 -9.91 -4.22 21.11
C ILE A 69 -10.62 -3.96 19.79
N PRO A 70 -11.81 -4.53 19.55
CA PRO A 70 -12.58 -4.29 18.35
C PRO A 70 -13.31 -2.94 18.39
N PHE A 71 -13.40 -2.28 17.24
CA PHE A 71 -14.15 -1.04 17.03
C PHE A 71 -14.95 -1.12 15.73
N THR A 72 -16.17 -0.60 15.76
CA THR A 72 -16.96 -0.38 14.55
C THR A 72 -16.97 1.13 14.26
N LEU A 73 -16.45 1.50 13.09
CA LEU A 73 -16.28 2.88 12.63
C LEU A 73 -16.90 3.07 11.26
N LYS A 74 -17.15 4.31 10.84
CA LYS A 74 -17.55 4.63 9.46
C LYS A 74 -16.34 4.78 8.56
N SER A 75 -16.50 4.55 7.26
CA SER A 75 -15.42 4.78 6.28
C SER A 75 -14.94 6.23 6.23
N THR A 76 -15.81 7.18 6.59
CA THR A 76 -15.53 8.62 6.67
C THR A 76 -14.86 9.03 7.98
N ASP A 77 -14.85 8.15 8.98
CA ASP A 77 -14.24 8.47 10.26
C ASP A 77 -12.73 8.58 10.12
N THR A 78 -12.14 9.46 10.92
CA THR A 78 -10.71 9.68 10.95
C THR A 78 -10.01 8.74 11.93
N THR A 79 -8.71 8.56 11.71
CA THR A 79 -7.87 7.79 12.61
C THR A 79 -7.76 8.44 14.00
N ASP A 80 -7.89 9.77 14.10
CA ASP A 80 -7.98 10.49 15.37
C ASP A 80 -9.22 10.08 16.17
N MET A 81 -10.37 9.90 15.51
CA MET A 81 -11.57 9.46 16.20
C MET A 81 -11.42 8.01 16.73
N LEU A 82 -10.67 7.17 16.03
CA LEU A 82 -10.27 5.84 16.54
C LEU A 82 -9.35 5.97 17.76
N ASN A 83 -8.37 6.88 17.72
CA ASN A 83 -7.48 7.15 18.85
C ASN A 83 -8.26 7.60 20.09
N GLU A 84 -9.17 8.56 19.92
CA GLU A 84 -10.00 9.09 21.02
C GLU A 84 -10.85 7.98 21.64
N LYS A 85 -11.53 7.16 20.83
CA LYS A 85 -12.31 6.02 21.33
C LYS A 85 -11.44 5.00 22.06
N TYR A 86 -10.23 4.76 21.57
CA TYR A 86 -9.29 3.86 22.22
C TYR A 86 -8.83 4.40 23.58
N LEU A 87 -8.50 5.69 23.67
CA LEU A 87 -8.10 6.35 24.92
C LEU A 87 -9.25 6.44 25.93
N GLN A 88 -10.50 6.60 25.48
CA GLN A 88 -11.67 6.52 26.36
C GLN A 88 -11.85 5.14 27.00
N MET A 89 -11.58 4.07 26.24
CA MET A 89 -11.60 2.69 26.76
C MET A 89 -10.38 2.38 27.64
N ARG A 90 -9.29 3.12 27.47
CA ARG A 90 -7.99 2.91 28.11
C ARG A 90 -7.42 4.20 28.68
N PRO A 91 -8.06 4.78 29.71
CA PRO A 91 -7.61 6.04 30.29
C PRO A 91 -6.24 5.92 30.97
N GLU A 92 -5.74 4.69 31.22
CA GLU A 92 -4.40 4.48 31.76
C GLU A 92 -3.28 4.86 30.77
N LEU A 93 -3.60 4.99 29.48
CA LEU A 93 -2.66 5.43 28.46
C LEU A 93 -2.65 6.95 28.42
N VAL A 94 -1.74 7.55 29.18
CA VAL A 94 -1.56 9.00 29.21
C VAL A 94 -0.68 9.43 28.03
N GLY A 95 -1.21 10.25 27.12
CA GLY A 95 -0.44 10.90 26.05
C GLY A 95 -0.93 10.60 24.63
N THR A 96 -0.13 10.96 23.64
CA THR A 96 -0.45 10.76 22.22
C THR A 96 -0.27 9.30 21.83
N LEU A 97 -1.38 8.63 21.49
CA LEU A 97 -1.36 7.29 20.91
C LEU A 97 -0.84 7.34 19.48
N ASN A 98 0.13 6.48 19.15
CA ASN A 98 0.55 6.29 17.77
C ASN A 98 0.01 4.96 17.26
N LEU A 99 -0.63 5.00 16.09
CA LEU A 99 -1.14 3.82 15.41
C LEU A 99 -0.35 3.57 14.13
N ALA A 100 -0.16 2.29 13.82
CA ALA A 100 0.35 1.82 12.55
C ALA A 100 -0.68 0.90 11.87
N TYR A 101 -0.77 1.00 10.54
CA TYR A 101 -1.58 0.13 9.69
C TYR A 101 -0.71 -0.37 8.54
N ASN A 102 -0.76 -1.67 8.25
CA ASN A 102 0.08 -2.33 7.25
C ASN A 102 1.59 -2.00 7.40
N GLY A 103 2.06 -1.96 8.65
CA GLY A 103 3.45 -1.64 8.98
C GLY A 103 3.86 -0.17 8.85
N LYS A 104 2.93 0.73 8.50
CA LYS A 104 3.21 2.17 8.35
C LYS A 104 2.50 2.98 9.43
N PRO A 105 3.17 3.98 10.03
CA PRO A 105 2.51 4.95 10.91
C PRO A 105 1.38 5.67 10.16
N VAL A 106 0.21 5.76 10.78
CA VAL A 106 -0.95 6.44 10.20
C VAL A 106 -1.12 7.82 10.85
N PRO A 107 -1.25 8.90 10.06
CA PRO A 107 -1.56 10.22 10.58
C PRO A 107 -3.02 10.27 11.04
N GLY A 108 -3.26 10.96 12.14
CA GLY A 108 -4.58 11.10 12.77
C GLY A 108 -5.70 11.61 11.86
N GLN A 109 -5.40 12.62 11.05
CA GLN A 109 -6.39 13.34 10.24
C GLN A 109 -6.88 12.60 8.99
N LYS A 110 -6.27 11.46 8.64
CA LYS A 110 -6.73 10.67 7.49
C LYS A 110 -7.96 9.84 7.84
N THR A 111 -8.86 9.73 6.88
CA THR A 111 -10.03 8.86 6.97
C THR A 111 -9.66 7.39 6.73
N LEU A 112 -10.46 6.47 7.26
CA LEU A 112 -10.28 5.03 7.02
C LEU A 112 -10.36 4.69 5.52
N ARG A 113 -11.22 5.39 4.78
CA ARG A 113 -11.32 5.26 3.32
C ARG A 113 -10.04 5.65 2.60
N GLU A 114 -9.45 6.80 2.95
CA GLU A 114 -8.18 7.26 2.35
C GLU A 114 -7.00 6.34 2.65
N LEU A 115 -7.06 5.66 3.79
CA LEU A 115 -6.07 4.64 4.19
C LEU A 115 -6.31 3.28 3.53
N GLY A 116 -7.41 3.11 2.77
CA GLY A 116 -7.76 1.84 2.14
C GLY A 116 -8.08 0.73 3.13
N VAL A 117 -8.61 1.10 4.31
CA VAL A 117 -8.90 0.16 5.40
C VAL A 117 -10.04 -0.75 5.00
N LYS A 118 -9.80 -2.06 5.08
CA LYS A 118 -10.81 -3.09 4.81
C LYS A 118 -11.46 -3.59 6.11
N PRO A 119 -12.69 -4.12 6.07
CA PRO A 119 -13.28 -4.80 7.22
C PRO A 119 -12.35 -5.90 7.75
N GLY A 120 -12.22 -6.00 9.06
CA GLY A 120 -11.28 -6.89 9.73
C GLY A 120 -9.84 -6.37 9.82
N ALA A 121 -9.58 -5.13 9.40
CA ALA A 121 -8.25 -4.52 9.51
C ALA A 121 -7.76 -4.44 10.96
N VAL A 122 -6.44 -4.58 11.12
CA VAL A 122 -5.77 -4.48 12.42
C VAL A 122 -4.85 -3.27 12.43
N PHE A 123 -5.09 -2.36 13.36
CA PHE A 123 -4.18 -1.27 13.73
C PHE A 123 -3.31 -1.72 14.89
N ILE A 124 -2.07 -1.27 14.94
CA ILE A 124 -1.11 -1.65 15.99
C ILE A 124 -0.69 -0.38 16.72
N THR A 125 -0.78 -0.38 18.05
CA THR A 125 -0.24 0.71 18.86
C THR A 125 1.27 0.60 18.93
N PHE A 126 1.97 1.73 18.93
CA PHE A 126 3.42 1.74 19.13
C PHE A 126 3.87 2.98 19.89
N GLN A 127 5.05 2.87 20.51
CA GLN A 127 5.75 3.99 21.13
C GLN A 127 7.00 4.32 20.29
N ARG A 128 7.24 5.61 20.05
CA ARG A 128 8.52 6.04 19.47
C ARG A 128 9.59 5.99 20.54
N CYS A 129 10.67 5.27 20.29
CA CYS A 129 11.88 5.35 21.10
C CYS A 129 12.66 6.60 20.68
N VAL A 130 13.09 7.41 21.65
CA VAL A 130 14.06 8.48 21.42
C VAL A 130 15.44 7.85 21.53
N GLY A 131 16.03 7.49 20.39
CA GLY A 131 17.40 6.96 20.32
C GLY A 131 18.42 8.07 20.03
N GLY A 132 19.63 7.93 20.59
CA GLY A 132 20.79 8.78 20.33
C GLY A 132 21.93 7.99 19.70
#